data_AF-A0AAW4W8A5-F1
#
_entry.id   AF-A0AAW4W8A5-F1
#
_cell.length_a   1.000
_cell.length_b   1.000
_cell.length_c   1.000
_cell.angle_alpha   90.00
_cell.angle_beta   90.00
_cell.angle_gamma   90.00
#
_symmetry.space_group_name_H-M   'P 1'
#
loop_
_entity.id
_entity.type
_entity.pdbx_description
1 polymer ?
#
loop_
_entity_poly.entity_id
_entity_poly.type
_entity_poly.pdbx_seq_one_letter_code
_entity_poly.pdbx_strand_id
1 'polypeptide(L)'
;MEKDVEERTGLSRSNIRFYEKEQLIEPSRNESNGYRDYSENDVENIKKIAYLRTLGISIEDIRSIISEKVTLQEMLEKQKEVLKNQITDLNKAKLMCEKMLDEESISYEKLQVEQYVTDLHDYWKDNRTVFKLDSVSFLYIWGSMLTWTMITALCLIIGALSYSKLPTEIPVQWSKGVATSLVNKNWIFICPVICIIIRYLLKPFIYAKLQMNNYYGEIITEYLTNYMCFIVLSVEIFSILFTSGVVKSVVVLLFVDTAIFIGLLVVGLVKMDLRGKEVL
;
A
#
# COMPACT_ATOMS: atom_id res chain seq x y z
N MET A 1 -8.43 21.94 23.80
CA MET A 1 -8.45 20.45 23.85
C MET A 1 -8.81 19.88 22.48
N GLU A 2 -8.42 18.64 22.15
CA GLU A 2 -8.71 18.01 20.83
C GLU A 2 -10.18 18.12 20.39
N LYS A 3 -11.14 17.91 21.31
CA LYS A 3 -12.59 18.00 21.02
C LYS A 3 -13.01 19.40 20.53
N ASP A 4 -12.46 20.45 21.13
CA ASP A 4 -12.72 21.83 20.72
C ASP A 4 -12.18 22.10 19.31
N VAL A 5 -11.00 21.56 18.99
CA VAL A 5 -10.41 21.66 17.65
C VAL A 5 -11.26 20.92 16.62
N GLU A 6 -11.80 19.74 16.94
CA GLU A 6 -12.75 19.03 16.06
C GLU A 6 -13.97 19.89 15.76
N GLU A 7 -14.61 20.47 16.79
CA GLU A 7 -15.80 21.32 16.63
C GLU A 7 -15.52 22.56 15.78
N ARG A 8 -14.34 23.17 15.94
CA ARG A 8 -13.95 24.41 15.25
C ARG A 8 -13.44 24.20 13.82
N THR A 9 -12.89 23.03 13.52
CA THR A 9 -12.31 22.71 12.20
C THR A 9 -13.19 21.79 11.37
N GLY A 10 -14.12 21.05 12.00
CA GLY A 10 -14.89 20.00 11.36
C GLY A 10 -14.07 18.74 11.04
N LEU A 11 -12.80 18.68 11.42
CA LEU A 11 -11.91 17.56 11.14
C LEU A 11 -11.99 16.52 12.26
N SER A 12 -11.80 15.25 11.89
CA SER A 12 -11.72 14.18 12.88
C SER A 12 -10.45 14.30 13.75
N ARG A 13 -10.51 13.82 15.00
CA ARG A 13 -9.34 13.64 15.88
C ARG A 13 -8.21 12.89 15.19
N SER A 14 -8.52 11.92 14.34
CA SER A 14 -7.50 11.20 13.56
C SER A 14 -6.75 12.09 12.58
N ASN A 15 -7.43 13.04 11.92
CA ASN A 15 -6.76 13.99 11.03
C ASN A 15 -5.85 14.95 11.82
N ILE A 16 -6.33 15.46 12.95
CA ILE A 16 -5.55 16.38 13.81
C ILE A 16 -4.29 15.67 14.33
N ARG A 17 -4.43 14.45 14.85
CA ARG A 17 -3.30 13.63 15.31
C ARG A 17 -2.35 13.23 14.19
N PHE A 18 -2.86 13.06 12.99
CA PHE A 18 -2.02 12.80 11.82
C PHE A 18 -1.12 14.00 11.52
N TYR A 19 -1.64 15.23 11.55
CA TYR A 19 -0.81 16.43 11.34
C TYR A 19 0.22 16.66 12.44
N GLU A 20 -0.12 16.35 13.70
CA GLU A 20 0.85 16.34 14.81
C GLU A 20 1.94 15.29 14.60
N LYS A 21 1.57 14.06 14.21
CA LYS A 21 2.53 12.99 13.94
C LYS A 21 3.47 13.34 12.78
N GLU A 22 2.95 14.03 11.76
CA GLU A 22 3.73 14.51 10.63
C GLU A 22 4.53 15.80 10.92
N GLN A 23 4.54 16.25 12.19
CA GLN A 23 5.26 17.43 12.68
C GLN A 23 4.88 18.72 11.93
N LEU A 24 3.63 18.83 11.51
CA LEU A 24 3.10 20.05 10.91
C LEU A 24 2.51 21.00 11.96
N ILE A 25 2.20 20.48 13.14
CA ILE A 25 1.73 21.20 14.32
C ILE A 25 2.34 20.59 15.56
N GLU A 26 2.63 21.40 16.57
CA GLU A 26 3.22 20.96 17.84
C GLU A 26 2.49 21.63 19.01
N PRO A 27 1.27 21.18 19.34
CA PRO A 27 0.52 21.74 20.46
C PRO A 27 1.27 21.49 21.77
N SER A 28 1.20 22.44 22.69
CA SER A 28 1.75 22.27 24.02
C SER A 28 0.95 21.23 24.80
N ARG A 29 1.51 20.78 25.94
CA ARG A 29 0.78 19.91 26.87
C ARG A 29 0.51 20.70 28.14
N ASN A 30 -0.72 20.63 28.61
CA ASN A 30 -1.11 21.26 29.85
C ASN A 30 -0.40 20.56 31.01
N GLU A 31 0.35 21.32 31.82
CA GLU A 31 1.19 20.81 32.91
C GLU A 31 0.38 20.10 34.00
N SER A 32 -0.89 20.46 34.19
CA SER A 32 -1.73 19.94 35.28
C SER A 32 -2.33 18.57 35.00
N ASN A 33 -2.57 18.23 33.74
CA ASN A 33 -3.31 17.02 33.36
C ASN A 33 -2.72 16.27 32.15
N GLY A 34 -1.66 16.79 31.53
CA GLY A 34 -0.96 16.17 30.41
C GLY A 34 -1.72 16.16 29.08
N TYR A 35 -2.92 16.75 29.02
CA TYR A 35 -3.70 16.84 27.80
C TYR A 35 -3.09 17.84 26.81
N ARG A 36 -3.36 17.62 25.52
CA ARG A 36 -2.96 18.53 24.45
C ARG A 36 -3.71 19.84 24.55
N ASP A 37 -2.96 20.92 24.52
CA ASP A 37 -3.47 22.28 24.50
C ASP A 37 -3.10 22.92 23.17
N TYR A 38 -4.12 23.14 22.34
CA TYR A 38 -3.96 23.68 21.00
C TYR A 38 -4.17 25.19 21.08
N SER A 39 -3.18 25.95 20.63
CA SER A 39 -3.30 27.39 20.49
C SER A 39 -4.23 27.77 19.34
N GLU A 40 -4.68 29.02 19.34
CA GLU A 40 -5.41 29.60 18.20
C GLU A 40 -4.61 29.50 16.88
N ASN A 41 -3.29 29.63 16.96
CA ASN A 41 -2.40 29.48 15.81
C ASN A 41 -2.37 28.03 15.30
N ASP A 42 -2.39 27.04 16.20
CA ASP A 42 -2.47 25.63 15.81
C ASP A 42 -3.77 25.33 15.08
N VAL A 43 -4.90 25.82 15.60
CA VAL A 43 -6.22 25.66 14.97
C VAL A 43 -6.23 26.28 13.57
N GLU A 44 -5.66 27.47 13.42
CA GLU A 44 -5.57 28.14 12.13
C GLU A 44 -4.63 27.41 11.15
N ASN A 45 -3.49 26.90 11.63
CA ASN A 45 -2.58 26.10 10.81
C ASN A 45 -3.22 24.78 10.38
N ILE A 46 -3.99 24.11 11.24
CA ILE A 46 -4.75 22.91 10.89
C ILE A 46 -5.72 23.19 9.74
N LYS A 47 -6.43 24.32 9.76
CA LYS A 47 -7.32 24.72 8.67
C LYS A 47 -6.56 24.95 7.36
N LYS A 48 -5.42 25.65 7.40
CA LYS A 48 -4.55 25.87 6.23
C LYS A 48 -4.06 24.55 5.65
N ILE A 49 -3.52 23.65 6.48
CA ILE A 49 -3.05 22.33 6.06
C ILE A 49 -4.18 21.57 5.39
N ALA A 50 -5.35 21.48 6.03
CA ALA A 50 -6.51 20.78 5.48
C ALA A 50 -6.97 21.37 4.14
N TYR A 51 -6.99 22.71 4.02
CA TYR A 51 -7.34 23.39 2.78
C TYR A 51 -6.34 23.10 1.66
N LEU A 52 -5.03 23.16 1.91
CA LEU A 52 -4.03 22.81 0.90
C LEU A 52 -4.12 21.34 0.49
N ARG A 53 -4.48 20.44 1.41
CA ARG A 53 -4.75 19.03 1.09
C ARG A 53 -5.94 18.87 0.15
N THR A 54 -6.99 19.70 0.22
CA THR A 54 -8.12 19.61 -0.72
C THR A 54 -7.73 20.02 -2.15
N LEU A 55 -6.65 20.80 -2.31
CA LEU A 55 -6.09 21.16 -3.63
C LEU A 55 -5.19 20.07 -4.23
N GLY A 56 -5.00 18.96 -3.54
CA GLY A 56 -4.11 17.86 -3.97
C GLY A 56 -2.64 18.03 -3.57
N ILE A 57 -2.28 19.08 -2.83
CA ILE A 57 -0.89 19.33 -2.38
C ILE A 57 -0.52 18.31 -1.30
N SER A 58 0.66 17.68 -1.41
CA SER A 58 1.09 16.61 -0.50
C SER A 58 1.51 17.13 0.88
N ILE A 59 1.57 16.24 1.89
CA ILE A 59 2.07 16.59 3.23
C ILE A 59 3.54 17.04 3.17
N GLU A 60 4.33 16.42 2.30
CA GLU A 60 5.74 16.77 2.09
C GLU A 60 5.90 18.17 1.47
N ASP A 61 5.05 18.50 0.50
CA ASP A 61 5.00 19.83 -0.11
C ASP A 61 4.54 20.89 0.92
N ILE A 62 3.51 20.58 1.71
CA ILE A 62 3.04 21.46 2.80
C ILE A 62 4.14 21.69 3.84
N ARG A 63 4.88 20.64 4.22
CA ARG A 63 6.06 20.76 5.10
C ARG A 63 7.11 21.68 4.50
N SER A 64 7.34 21.58 3.19
CA SER A 64 8.30 22.44 2.48
C SER A 64 7.85 23.91 2.44
N ILE A 65 6.55 24.16 2.32
CA ILE A 65 5.95 25.50 2.45
C ILE A 65 6.15 26.05 3.86
N ILE A 66 5.79 25.27 4.90
CA ILE A 66 5.89 25.69 6.31
C ILE A 66 7.35 25.94 6.71
N SER A 67 8.28 25.15 6.15
CA SER A 67 9.72 25.29 6.40
C SER A 67 10.40 26.34 5.52
N GLU A 68 9.62 27.13 4.76
CA GLU A 68 10.09 28.17 3.84
C GLU A 68 11.11 27.71 2.77
N LYS A 69 11.15 26.40 2.48
CA LYS A 69 12.01 25.83 1.43
C LYS A 69 11.49 26.14 0.03
N VAL A 70 10.16 26.28 -0.09
CA VAL A 70 9.44 26.63 -1.31
C VAL A 70 8.34 27.60 -0.89
N THR A 71 8.05 28.59 -1.72
CA THR A 71 6.95 29.52 -1.43
C THR A 71 5.59 28.89 -1.71
N LEU A 72 4.55 29.36 -1.01
CA LEU A 72 3.18 28.93 -1.30
C LEU A 72 2.79 29.24 -2.76
N GLN A 73 3.24 30.38 -3.30
CA GLN A 73 2.94 30.77 -4.68
C GLN A 73 3.52 29.79 -5.69
N GLU A 74 4.80 29.44 -5.58
CA GLU A 74 5.45 28.46 -6.48
C GLU A 74 4.73 27.11 -6.45
N MET A 75 4.32 26.65 -5.27
CA MET A 75 3.59 25.38 -5.15
C MET A 75 2.21 25.44 -5.79
N LEU A 76 1.49 26.56 -5.62
CA LEU A 76 0.17 26.75 -6.24
C LEU A 76 0.27 26.86 -7.76
N GLU A 77 1.28 27.55 -8.30
CA GLU A 77 1.52 27.63 -9.75
C GLU A 77 1.83 26.25 -10.33
N LYS A 78 2.70 25.48 -9.67
CA LYS A 78 3.00 24.10 -10.05
C LYS A 78 1.74 23.22 -10.02
N GLN A 79 0.97 23.27 -8.93
CA GLN A 79 -0.24 22.46 -8.78
C GLN A 79 -1.32 22.85 -9.79
N LYS A 80 -1.43 24.14 -10.13
CA LYS A 80 -2.34 24.63 -11.17
C LYS A 80 -1.99 24.04 -12.54
N GLU A 81 -0.71 24.01 -12.92
CA GLU A 81 -0.32 23.40 -14.21
C GLU A 81 -0.54 21.88 -14.22
N VAL A 82 -0.34 21.20 -13.09
CA VAL A 82 -0.75 19.79 -12.95
C VAL A 82 -2.25 19.68 -13.23
N LEU A 83 -3.11 20.34 -12.44
CA LEU A 83 -4.57 20.32 -12.58
C LEU A 83 -5.08 20.69 -13.99
N LYS A 84 -4.34 21.53 -14.72
CA LYS A 84 -4.68 21.89 -16.10
C LYS A 84 -4.44 20.73 -17.07
N ASN A 85 -3.34 20.01 -16.92
CA ASN A 85 -3.04 18.81 -17.73
C ASN A 85 -4.06 17.71 -17.44
N GLN A 86 -4.29 17.46 -16.15
CA GLN A 86 -5.35 16.60 -15.59
C GLN A 86 -6.73 16.83 -16.27
N ILE A 87 -7.23 18.07 -16.22
CA ILE A 87 -8.48 18.47 -16.86
C ILE A 87 -8.45 18.25 -18.38
N THR A 88 -7.31 18.49 -19.03
CA THR A 88 -7.16 18.32 -20.47
C THR A 88 -7.31 16.85 -20.86
N ASP A 89 -6.69 15.94 -20.12
CA ASP A 89 -6.74 14.51 -20.41
C ASP A 89 -8.10 13.90 -20.08
N LEU A 90 -8.72 14.30 -18.96
CA LEU A 90 -10.11 13.93 -18.64
C LEU A 90 -11.10 14.38 -19.73
N ASN A 91 -10.93 15.58 -20.28
CA ASN A 91 -11.78 16.07 -21.36
C ASN A 91 -11.56 15.29 -22.67
N LYS A 92 -10.32 14.89 -22.99
CA LYS A 92 -10.05 14.02 -24.15
C LYS A 92 -10.73 12.66 -24.00
N ALA A 93 -10.61 12.03 -22.83
CA ALA A 93 -11.24 10.75 -22.55
C ALA A 93 -12.77 10.85 -22.60
N LYS A 94 -13.35 11.89 -22.00
CA LYS A 94 -14.78 12.18 -22.08
C LYS A 94 -15.25 12.32 -23.53
N LEU A 95 -14.54 13.08 -24.35
CA LEU A 95 -14.88 13.25 -25.77
C LEU A 95 -14.85 11.93 -26.54
N MET A 96 -13.92 11.03 -26.22
CA MET A 96 -13.90 9.68 -26.83
C MET A 96 -15.15 8.89 -26.43
N CYS A 97 -15.52 8.90 -25.14
CA CYS A 97 -16.75 8.26 -24.69
C CYS A 97 -17.99 8.83 -25.39
N GLU A 98 -18.11 10.15 -25.51
CA GLU A 98 -19.23 10.81 -26.21
C GLU A 98 -19.29 10.40 -27.68
N LYS A 99 -18.16 10.41 -28.40
CA LYS A 99 -18.09 9.95 -29.79
C LYS A 99 -18.53 8.51 -29.98
N MET A 100 -18.11 7.61 -29.07
CA MET A 100 -18.53 6.21 -29.11
C MET A 100 -20.02 6.06 -28.82
N LEU A 101 -20.57 6.90 -27.93
CA LEU A 101 -21.98 6.88 -27.55
C LEU A 101 -22.92 7.40 -28.65
N ASP A 102 -22.42 8.25 -29.55
CA ASP A 102 -23.18 8.78 -30.68
C ASP A 102 -23.42 7.76 -31.81
N GLU A 103 -22.85 6.55 -31.72
CA GLU A 103 -23.03 5.49 -32.71
C GLU A 103 -24.35 4.70 -32.54
N GLU A 104 -25.03 4.42 -33.65
CA GLU A 104 -26.32 3.71 -33.66
C GLU A 104 -26.26 2.30 -33.03
N SER A 105 -25.09 1.64 -33.04
CA SER A 105 -24.91 0.34 -32.39
C SER A 105 -23.49 0.16 -31.83
N ILE A 106 -23.33 0.33 -30.53
CA ILE A 106 -22.07 0.10 -29.83
C ILE A 106 -21.95 -1.39 -29.50
N SER A 107 -21.01 -2.08 -30.14
CA SER A 107 -20.66 -3.47 -29.81
C SER A 107 -19.14 -3.61 -29.87
N TYR A 108 -18.61 -4.37 -28.93
CA TYR A 108 -17.17 -4.59 -28.82
C TYR A 108 -16.59 -5.19 -30.12
N GLU A 109 -17.34 -6.09 -30.75
CA GLU A 109 -16.96 -6.77 -31.99
C GLU A 109 -16.88 -5.83 -33.20
N LYS A 110 -17.60 -4.70 -33.16
CA LYS A 110 -17.63 -3.71 -34.24
C LYS A 110 -16.72 -2.51 -33.99
N LEU A 111 -16.06 -2.44 -32.83
CA LEU A 111 -15.22 -1.32 -32.45
C LEU A 111 -14.00 -1.20 -33.37
N GLN A 112 -13.91 -0.10 -34.12
CA GLN A 112 -12.76 0.23 -34.95
C GLN A 112 -12.00 1.42 -34.37
N VAL A 113 -10.88 1.14 -33.71
CA VAL A 113 -10.10 2.16 -32.96
C VAL A 113 -9.61 3.28 -33.88
N GLU A 114 -9.27 2.94 -35.12
CA GLU A 114 -8.80 3.86 -36.16
C GLU A 114 -9.83 4.95 -36.52
N GLN A 115 -11.11 4.77 -36.17
CA GLN A 115 -12.14 5.78 -36.40
C GLN A 115 -12.07 6.92 -35.37
N TYR A 116 -11.50 6.67 -34.19
CA TYR A 116 -11.45 7.64 -33.09
C TYR A 116 -10.04 8.22 -32.89
N VAL A 117 -9.03 7.56 -33.42
CA VAL A 117 -7.62 7.89 -33.23
C VAL A 117 -6.96 8.12 -34.59
N THR A 118 -6.45 9.33 -34.81
CA THR A 118 -5.83 9.72 -36.09
C THR A 118 -4.49 9.03 -36.35
N ASP A 119 -3.67 8.84 -35.31
CA ASP A 119 -2.42 8.09 -35.38
C ASP A 119 -2.32 7.18 -34.15
N LEU A 120 -2.33 5.88 -34.40
CA LEU A 120 -2.27 4.86 -33.34
C LEU A 120 -0.94 4.89 -32.60
N HIS A 121 0.18 5.12 -33.29
CA HIS A 121 1.51 5.06 -32.69
C HIS A 121 1.70 6.20 -31.69
N ASP A 122 1.36 7.42 -32.07
CA ASP A 122 1.40 8.58 -31.21
C ASP A 122 0.40 8.45 -30.07
N TYR A 123 -0.80 7.94 -30.33
CA TYR A 123 -1.78 7.70 -29.28
C TYR A 123 -1.29 6.71 -28.21
N TRP A 124 -0.69 5.59 -28.61
CA TRP A 124 -0.11 4.64 -27.65
C TRP A 124 1.11 5.19 -26.92
N LYS A 125 1.91 6.02 -27.59
CA LYS A 125 3.07 6.68 -27.01
C LYS A 125 2.65 7.70 -25.96
N ASP A 126 1.63 8.50 -26.26
CA ASP A 126 1.06 9.49 -25.34
C ASP A 126 0.37 8.82 -24.14
N ASN A 127 -0.24 7.65 -24.36
CA ASN A 127 -0.90 6.86 -23.31
C ASN A 127 -0.02 5.76 -22.71
N ARG A 128 1.31 5.81 -22.90
CA ARG A 128 2.23 4.76 -22.47
C ARG A 128 2.23 4.52 -20.96
N THR A 129 1.87 5.54 -20.17
CA THR A 129 1.71 5.44 -18.71
C THR A 129 0.61 4.47 -18.33
N VAL A 130 -0.49 4.40 -19.10
CA VAL A 130 -1.58 3.44 -18.92
C VAL A 130 -1.05 2.01 -19.09
N PHE A 131 -0.44 1.70 -20.23
CA PHE A 131 0.03 0.33 -20.55
C PHE A 131 1.22 -0.14 -19.70
N LYS A 132 2.04 0.78 -19.17
CA LYS A 132 3.09 0.39 -18.23
C LYS A 132 2.52 -0.27 -16.97
N LEU A 133 1.26 -0.03 -16.59
CA LEU A 133 0.60 -0.68 -15.44
C LEU A 133 0.37 -2.17 -15.73
N ASP A 134 -0.06 -2.48 -16.96
CA ASP A 134 -0.24 -3.86 -17.45
C ASP A 134 1.09 -4.63 -17.45
N SER A 135 2.22 -3.91 -17.50
CA SER A 135 3.57 -4.48 -17.46
C SER A 135 4.26 -4.49 -16.09
N VAL A 136 3.66 -4.00 -14.99
CA VAL A 136 4.27 -4.11 -13.65
C VAL A 136 4.12 -5.56 -13.16
N SER A 137 4.92 -6.44 -13.75
CA SER A 137 4.82 -7.88 -13.61
C SER A 137 4.90 -8.29 -12.15
N PHE A 138 5.75 -7.67 -11.33
CA PHE A 138 5.95 -8.14 -9.97
C PHE A 138 4.72 -7.97 -9.06
N LEU A 139 4.07 -6.80 -9.00
CA LEU A 139 2.90 -6.63 -8.14
C LEU A 139 1.74 -7.53 -8.57
N TYR A 140 1.54 -7.69 -9.89
CA TYR A 140 0.47 -8.51 -10.43
C TYR A 140 0.76 -10.02 -10.27
N ILE A 141 1.99 -10.45 -10.59
CA ILE A 141 2.45 -11.83 -10.36
C ILE A 141 2.38 -12.12 -8.87
N TRP A 142 2.93 -11.26 -8.03
CA TRP A 142 2.96 -11.48 -6.58
C TRP A 142 1.57 -11.43 -5.96
N GLY A 143 0.69 -10.56 -6.42
CA GLY A 143 -0.72 -10.47 -6.01
C GLY A 143 -1.64 -11.48 -6.70
N SER A 144 -1.11 -12.49 -7.40
CA SER A 144 -1.95 -13.50 -8.06
C SER A 144 -2.35 -14.65 -7.14
N MET A 145 -3.46 -15.30 -7.49
CA MET A 145 -3.88 -16.56 -6.86
C MET A 145 -2.85 -17.69 -7.05
N LEU A 146 -2.08 -17.64 -8.15
CA LEU A 146 -1.03 -18.61 -8.43
C LEU A 146 0.10 -18.52 -7.40
N THR A 147 0.54 -17.31 -7.05
CA THR A 147 1.59 -17.11 -6.03
C THR A 147 1.17 -17.63 -4.67
N TRP A 148 -0.08 -17.36 -4.25
CA TRP A 148 -0.63 -17.94 -3.03
C TRP A 148 -0.63 -19.48 -3.05
N THR A 149 -1.06 -20.06 -4.17
CA THR A 149 -1.14 -21.52 -4.35
C THR A 149 0.25 -22.14 -4.26
N MET A 150 1.24 -21.53 -4.92
CA MET A 150 2.63 -21.98 -4.89
C MET A 150 3.24 -21.90 -3.49
N ILE A 151 3.05 -20.79 -2.77
CA ILE A 151 3.55 -20.64 -1.39
C ILE A 151 2.93 -21.71 -0.48
N THR A 152 1.61 -21.89 -0.55
CA THR A 152 0.89 -22.86 0.28
C THR A 152 1.31 -24.30 -0.04
N ALA A 153 1.50 -24.62 -1.32
CA ALA A 153 2.01 -25.92 -1.75
C ALA A 153 3.46 -26.14 -1.29
N LEU A 154 4.31 -25.11 -1.33
CA LEU A 154 5.68 -25.19 -0.83
C LEU A 154 5.73 -25.47 0.68
N CYS A 155 4.86 -24.86 1.48
CA CYS A 155 4.73 -25.20 2.89
C CYS A 155 4.41 -26.69 3.08
N LEU A 156 3.42 -27.23 2.36
CA LEU A 156 3.09 -28.66 2.44
C LEU A 156 4.25 -29.56 2.02
N ILE A 157 4.91 -29.24 0.90
CA ILE A 157 6.01 -30.04 0.34
C ILE A 157 7.21 -30.03 1.29
N ILE A 158 7.62 -28.86 1.77
CA ILE A 158 8.78 -28.71 2.67
C ILE A 158 8.51 -29.39 4.01
N GLY A 159 7.32 -29.20 4.59
CA GLY A 159 6.89 -29.91 5.78
C GLY A 159 6.95 -31.43 5.60
N ALA A 160 6.41 -31.96 4.50
CA ALA A 160 6.41 -33.40 4.22
C ALA A 160 7.84 -33.96 4.02
N LEU A 161 8.69 -33.28 3.25
CA LEU A 161 10.07 -33.72 2.96
C LEU A 161 10.98 -33.65 4.20
N SER A 162 10.73 -32.72 5.12
CA SER A 162 11.54 -32.55 6.33
C SER A 162 11.05 -33.40 7.51
N TYR A 163 9.78 -33.83 7.52
CA TYR A 163 9.13 -34.47 8.67
C TYR A 163 9.87 -35.66 9.29
N SER A 164 10.51 -36.50 8.46
CA SER A 164 11.27 -37.67 8.92
C SER A 164 12.59 -37.30 9.60
N LYS A 165 13.14 -36.13 9.28
CA LYS A 165 14.41 -35.61 9.82
C LYS A 165 14.21 -34.70 11.02
N LEU A 166 12.97 -34.26 11.28
CA LEU A 166 12.67 -33.37 12.39
C LEU A 166 12.71 -34.11 13.74
N PRO A 167 13.27 -33.47 14.79
CA PRO A 167 13.15 -33.96 16.17
C PRO A 167 11.69 -34.03 16.61
N THR A 168 11.39 -34.71 17.73
CA THR A 168 10.02 -34.83 18.27
C THR A 168 9.38 -33.48 18.58
N GLU A 169 10.21 -32.49 18.94
CA GLU A 169 9.79 -31.12 19.22
C GLU A 169 10.57 -30.13 18.36
N ILE A 170 9.87 -29.17 17.78
CA ILE A 170 10.40 -28.12 16.92
C ILE A 170 10.17 -26.74 17.55
N PRO A 171 11.06 -25.77 17.30
CA PRO A 171 10.90 -24.42 17.79
C PRO A 171 9.90 -23.62 16.96
N VAL A 172 9.08 -22.84 17.66
CA VAL A 172 8.09 -21.90 17.05
C VAL A 172 8.23 -20.47 17.54
N GLN A 173 9.01 -20.24 18.60
CA GLN A 173 9.33 -18.91 19.10
C GLN A 173 10.82 -18.82 19.48
N TRP A 174 11.42 -17.66 19.22
CA TRP A 174 12.82 -17.39 19.49
C TRP A 174 13.01 -16.04 20.17
N SER A 175 13.96 -15.99 21.09
CA SER A 175 14.42 -14.76 21.73
C SER A 175 15.93 -14.79 21.89
N LYS A 176 16.60 -13.71 21.49
CA LYS A 176 18.07 -13.56 21.57
C LYS A 176 18.86 -14.74 20.97
N GLY A 177 18.35 -15.33 19.89
CA GLY A 177 19.00 -16.46 19.19
C GLY A 177 18.77 -17.84 19.82
N VAL A 178 17.88 -17.94 20.82
CA VAL A 178 17.53 -19.21 21.48
C VAL A 178 16.03 -19.49 21.28
N ALA A 179 15.68 -20.76 21.10
CA ALA A 179 14.27 -21.18 21.08
C ALA A 179 13.65 -21.02 22.48
N THR A 180 12.56 -20.26 22.58
CA THR A 180 11.84 -20.01 23.83
C THR A 180 10.60 -20.89 23.99
N SER A 181 10.07 -21.42 22.89
CA SER A 181 8.93 -22.32 22.89
C SER A 181 9.13 -23.44 21.87
N LEU A 182 8.87 -24.66 22.32
CA LEU A 182 8.96 -25.90 21.56
C LEU A 182 7.56 -26.53 21.49
N VAL A 183 7.24 -27.11 20.34
CA VAL A 183 5.97 -27.81 20.10
C VAL A 183 6.22 -29.10 19.36
N ASN A 184 5.25 -30.02 19.39
CA ASN A 184 5.36 -31.28 18.66
C ASN A 184 5.59 -31.05 17.16
N LYS A 185 6.45 -31.85 16.52
CA LYS A 185 6.79 -31.71 15.09
C LYS A 185 5.60 -31.73 14.12
N ASN A 186 4.45 -32.27 14.51
CA ASN A 186 3.22 -32.20 13.73
C ASN A 186 2.79 -30.75 13.44
N TRP A 187 3.22 -29.79 14.25
CA TRP A 187 2.98 -28.36 14.04
C TRP A 187 3.53 -27.82 12.72
N ILE A 188 4.49 -28.50 12.07
CA ILE A 188 4.99 -28.09 10.77
C ILE A 188 3.87 -28.00 9.71
N PHE A 189 2.83 -28.83 9.83
CA PHE A 189 1.68 -28.84 8.92
C PHE A 189 0.62 -27.77 9.23
N ILE A 190 0.82 -26.96 10.27
CA ILE A 190 -0.06 -25.81 10.54
C ILE A 190 0.25 -24.64 9.61
N CYS A 191 1.48 -24.51 9.11
CA CYS A 191 1.88 -23.46 8.16
C CYS A 191 0.93 -23.32 6.94
N PRO A 192 0.61 -24.38 6.18
CA PRO A 192 -0.34 -24.27 5.07
C PRO A 192 -1.77 -23.95 5.52
N VAL A 193 -2.19 -24.39 6.72
CA VAL A 193 -3.49 -24.01 7.29
C VAL A 193 -3.53 -22.52 7.61
N ILE A 194 -2.45 -21.96 8.15
CA ILE A 194 -2.34 -20.51 8.38
C ILE A 194 -2.44 -19.75 7.05
N CYS A 195 -1.79 -20.22 5.98
CA CYS A 195 -1.91 -19.60 4.65
C CYS A 195 -3.36 -19.57 4.13
N ILE A 196 -4.14 -20.63 4.39
CA ILE A 196 -5.57 -20.70 4.05
C ILE A 196 -6.38 -19.72 4.92
N ILE A 197 -6.11 -19.67 6.23
CA ILE A 197 -6.77 -18.74 7.17
C ILE A 197 -6.51 -17.29 6.75
N ILE A 198 -5.25 -16.94 6.44
CA ILE A 198 -4.89 -15.60 5.95
C ILE A 198 -5.72 -15.26 4.69
N ARG A 199 -5.84 -16.22 3.77
CA ARG A 199 -6.51 -16.02 2.49
C ARG A 199 -8.02 -15.77 2.60
N TYR A 200 -8.71 -16.55 3.43
CA TYR A 200 -10.17 -16.54 3.44
C TYR A 200 -10.77 -15.80 4.64
N LEU A 201 -10.07 -15.72 5.77
CA LEU A 201 -10.57 -15.05 6.97
C LEU A 201 -9.95 -13.67 7.16
N LEU A 202 -8.64 -13.52 6.94
CA LEU A 202 -7.96 -12.25 7.17
C LEU A 202 -8.09 -11.29 5.98
N LYS A 203 -8.08 -11.79 4.74
CA LYS A 203 -8.20 -10.98 3.51
C LYS A 203 -9.40 -10.01 3.54
N PRO A 204 -10.64 -10.43 3.85
CA PRO A 204 -11.79 -9.51 3.85
C PRO A 204 -11.63 -8.39 4.88
N PHE A 205 -11.01 -8.68 6.02
CA PHE A 205 -10.74 -7.70 7.06
C PHE A 205 -9.67 -6.69 6.65
N ILE A 206 -8.57 -7.16 6.04
CA ILE A 206 -7.51 -6.28 5.51
C ILE A 206 -8.10 -5.36 4.45
N TYR A 207 -8.88 -5.90 3.51
CA TYR A 207 -9.54 -5.13 2.46
C TYR A 207 -10.44 -4.03 3.05
N ALA A 208 -11.32 -4.39 3.99
CA ALA A 208 -12.23 -3.44 4.64
C ALA A 208 -11.48 -2.37 5.43
N LYS A 209 -10.42 -2.74 6.15
CA LYS A 209 -9.66 -1.84 7.01
C LYS A 209 -8.77 -0.88 6.24
N LEU A 210 -8.28 -1.28 5.07
CA LEU A 210 -7.51 -0.39 4.21
C LEU A 210 -8.37 0.69 3.54
N GLN A 211 -9.71 0.59 3.60
CA GLN A 211 -10.67 1.54 3.01
C GLN A 211 -10.20 2.08 1.64
N MET A 212 -9.64 1.20 0.79
CA MET A 212 -9.19 1.63 -0.52
C MET A 212 -10.42 1.78 -1.41
N ASN A 213 -11.01 2.97 -1.40
CA ASN A 213 -11.99 3.40 -2.39
C ASN A 213 -11.33 3.64 -3.77
N ASN A 214 -10.26 2.90 -4.04
CA ASN A 214 -9.28 3.10 -5.09
C ASN A 214 -9.27 1.85 -5.97
N TYR A 215 -9.11 2.06 -7.28
CA TYR A 215 -9.09 1.01 -8.31
C TYR A 215 -8.12 -0.17 -8.02
N TYR A 216 -7.10 0.06 -7.19
CA TYR A 216 -6.03 -0.90 -6.90
C TYR A 216 -6.12 -1.60 -5.53
N GLY A 217 -7.20 -1.36 -4.76
CA GLY A 217 -7.34 -1.91 -3.40
C GLY A 217 -7.26 -3.43 -3.33
N GLU A 218 -7.80 -4.11 -4.34
CA GLU A 218 -7.75 -5.56 -4.43
C GLU A 218 -6.33 -6.07 -4.62
N ILE A 219 -5.58 -5.52 -5.59
CA ILE A 219 -4.19 -5.93 -5.89
C ILE A 219 -3.27 -5.74 -4.67
N ILE A 220 -3.44 -4.64 -3.94
CA ILE A 220 -2.64 -4.37 -2.73
C ILE A 220 -2.98 -5.36 -1.62
N THR A 221 -4.26 -5.65 -1.43
CA THR A 221 -4.72 -6.62 -0.44
C THR A 221 -4.18 -8.02 -0.76
N GLU A 222 -4.28 -8.42 -2.03
CA GLU A 222 -3.72 -9.66 -2.56
C GLU A 222 -2.22 -9.76 -2.26
N TYR A 223 -1.45 -8.72 -2.60
CA TYR A 223 -0.02 -8.63 -2.32
C TYR A 223 0.29 -8.83 -0.84
N LEU A 224 -0.42 -8.13 0.05
CA LEU A 224 -0.19 -8.19 1.50
C LEU A 224 -0.50 -9.57 2.06
N THR A 225 -1.59 -10.21 1.62
CA THR A 225 -1.93 -11.56 2.06
C THR A 225 -0.91 -12.60 1.60
N ASN A 226 -0.39 -12.47 0.37
CA ASN A 226 0.65 -13.36 -0.14
C ASN A 226 1.98 -13.14 0.58
N TYR A 227 2.30 -11.89 0.91
CA TYR A 227 3.45 -11.56 1.75
C TYR A 227 3.33 -12.17 3.17
N MET A 228 2.16 -12.12 3.81
CA MET A 228 1.95 -12.80 5.10
C MET A 228 2.13 -14.31 5.00
N CYS A 229 1.65 -14.94 3.91
CA CYS A 229 1.88 -16.37 3.66
C CYS A 229 3.37 -16.68 3.44
N PHE A 230 4.11 -15.79 2.78
CA PHE A 230 5.55 -15.92 2.61
C PHE A 230 6.30 -15.87 3.95
N ILE A 231 5.89 -14.99 4.89
CA ILE A 231 6.46 -14.99 6.25
C ILE A 231 6.26 -16.35 6.93
N VAL A 232 5.08 -16.95 6.78
CA VAL A 232 4.78 -18.29 7.34
C VAL A 232 5.74 -19.33 6.77
N LEU A 233 5.95 -19.33 5.45
CA LEU A 233 6.93 -20.18 4.78
C LEU A 233 8.38 -19.91 5.27
N SER A 234 8.78 -18.65 5.41
CA SER A 234 10.10 -18.28 5.92
C SER A 234 10.33 -18.79 7.34
N VAL A 235 9.31 -18.70 8.22
CA VAL A 235 9.37 -19.25 9.58
C VAL A 235 9.48 -20.78 9.56
N GLU A 236 8.73 -21.45 8.69
CA GLU A 236 8.79 -22.92 8.53
C GLU A 236 10.20 -23.38 8.14
N ILE A 237 10.75 -22.79 7.07
CA ILE A 237 12.11 -23.07 6.60
C ILE A 237 13.12 -22.78 7.70
N PHE A 238 12.95 -21.66 8.41
CA PHE A 238 13.82 -21.31 9.52
C PHE A 238 13.79 -22.35 10.65
N SER A 239 12.62 -22.81 11.08
CA SER A 239 12.50 -23.84 12.12
C SER A 239 13.28 -25.10 11.73
N ILE A 240 13.17 -25.53 10.47
CA ILE A 240 13.90 -26.69 9.94
C ILE A 240 15.41 -26.41 9.98
N LEU A 241 15.87 -25.29 9.42
CA LEU A 241 17.29 -24.95 9.37
C LEU A 241 17.91 -24.78 10.76
N PHE A 242 17.17 -24.20 11.70
CA PHE A 242 17.59 -24.06 13.09
C PHE A 242 17.77 -25.42 13.76
N THR A 243 16.82 -26.35 13.57
CA THR A 243 16.96 -27.72 14.12
C THR A 243 18.14 -28.48 13.52
N SER A 244 18.53 -28.18 12.28
CA SER A 244 19.73 -28.74 11.64
C SER A 244 21.05 -28.04 12.03
N GLY A 245 20.99 -26.98 12.85
CA GLY A 245 22.16 -26.22 13.30
C GLY A 245 22.75 -25.25 12.26
N VAL A 246 22.06 -25.05 11.13
CA VAL A 246 22.56 -24.23 10.00
C VAL A 246 22.42 -22.73 10.28
N VAL A 247 21.34 -22.31 10.97
CA VAL A 247 21.04 -20.89 11.22
C VAL A 247 20.77 -20.65 12.69
N LYS A 248 21.23 -19.49 13.20
CA LYS A 248 21.13 -19.12 14.64
C LYS A 248 20.18 -17.95 14.95
N SER A 249 19.77 -17.16 13.94
CA SER A 249 18.94 -15.97 14.16
C SER A 249 17.84 -15.85 13.11
N VAL A 250 16.59 -15.96 13.56
CA VAL A 250 15.39 -15.77 12.74
C VAL A 250 15.16 -14.30 12.40
N VAL A 251 15.60 -13.42 13.31
CA VAL A 251 15.31 -11.99 13.24
C VAL A 251 15.96 -11.36 12.02
N VAL A 252 17.19 -11.74 11.70
CA VAL A 252 17.91 -11.20 10.54
C VAL A 252 17.22 -11.61 9.24
N LEU A 253 16.80 -12.88 9.14
CA LEU A 253 16.12 -13.41 7.95
C LEU A 253 14.77 -12.71 7.73
N LEU A 254 13.91 -12.70 8.75
CA LEU A 254 12.59 -12.06 8.66
C LEU A 254 12.70 -10.55 8.44
N PHE A 255 13.70 -9.88 9.02
CA PHE A 255 13.93 -8.46 8.79
C PHE A 255 14.33 -8.16 7.34
N VAL A 256 15.23 -8.96 6.76
CA VAL A 256 15.65 -8.82 5.36
C VAL A 256 14.48 -9.07 4.42
N ASP A 257 13.74 -10.17 4.63
CA ASP A 257 12.53 -10.48 3.85
C ASP A 257 11.53 -9.33 3.94
N THR A 258 11.27 -8.83 5.15
CA THR A 258 10.34 -7.73 5.38
C THR A 258 10.78 -6.43 4.71
N ALA A 259 12.07 -6.08 4.81
CA ALA A 259 12.60 -4.88 4.18
C ALA A 259 12.49 -4.93 2.65
N ILE A 260 12.78 -6.10 2.04
CA ILE A 260 12.68 -6.29 0.59
C ILE A 260 11.23 -6.16 0.13
N PHE A 261 10.29 -6.89 0.75
CA PHE A 261 8.89 -6.88 0.31
C PHE A 261 8.17 -5.56 0.60
N ILE A 262 8.51 -4.85 1.70
CA ILE A 262 8.04 -3.49 1.92
C ILE A 262 8.64 -2.55 0.88
N GLY A 263 9.94 -2.66 0.58
CA GLY A 263 10.59 -1.85 -0.45
C GLY A 263 9.93 -2.03 -1.83
N LEU A 264 9.64 -3.27 -2.22
CA LEU A 264 8.96 -3.59 -3.48
C LEU A 264 7.51 -3.07 -3.49
N LEU A 265 6.79 -3.17 -2.36
CA LEU A 265 5.45 -2.60 -2.22
C LEU A 265 5.49 -1.07 -2.34
N VAL A 266 6.41 -0.39 -1.65
CA VAL A 266 6.55 1.07 -1.70
C VAL A 266 6.92 1.54 -3.10
N VAL A 267 7.88 0.88 -3.76
CA VAL A 267 8.22 1.19 -5.17
C VAL A 267 7.02 0.97 -6.08
N GLY A 268 6.24 -0.09 -5.85
CA GLY A 268 5.00 -0.37 -6.55
C GLY A 268 3.96 0.74 -6.35
N LEU A 269 3.68 1.09 -5.10
CA LEU A 269 2.71 2.13 -4.71
C LEU A 269 3.13 3.52 -5.20
N VAL A 270 4.40 3.90 -5.08
CA VAL A 270 4.91 5.19 -5.58
C VAL A 270 4.78 5.26 -7.10
N LYS A 271 5.07 4.18 -7.82
CA LYS A 271 4.84 4.10 -9.27
C LYS A 271 3.35 4.20 -9.64
N MET A 272 2.45 3.81 -8.74
CA MET A 272 1.00 3.90 -8.93
C MET A 272 0.45 5.28 -8.53
N ASP A 273 0.96 5.90 -7.46
CA ASP A 273 0.51 7.21 -6.92
C ASP A 273 1.02 8.38 -7.78
N LEU A 274 2.30 8.38 -8.17
CA LEU A 274 2.82 9.33 -9.16
C LEU A 274 1.99 9.30 -10.46
N ARG A 275 1.41 8.14 -10.76
CA ARG A 275 0.64 7.88 -11.97
C ARG A 275 -0.85 8.20 -11.82
N GLY A 276 -1.41 8.12 -10.61
CA GLY A 276 -2.74 8.66 -10.29
C GLY A 276 -2.81 10.19 -10.41
N LYS A 277 -1.68 10.88 -10.17
CA LYS A 277 -1.53 12.32 -10.45
C LYS A 277 -1.26 12.66 -11.93
N GLU A 278 -0.89 11.68 -12.75
CA GLU A 278 -0.69 11.85 -14.21
C GLU A 278 -1.95 11.46 -15.02
N VAL A 279 -2.84 10.62 -14.48
CA VAL A 279 -4.02 10.08 -15.19
C VAL A 279 -5.33 10.75 -14.75
N LEU A 280 -5.40 11.24 -13.52
CA LEU A 280 -6.40 12.26 -13.14
C LEU A 280 -5.90 13.61 -13.57
#